data_AF-A0A4S8F5F5-F1
#
_entry.id   AF-A0A4S8F5F5-F1
#
_cell.length_a   1.000
_cell.length_b   1.000
_cell.length_c   1.000
_cell.angle_alpha   90.00
_cell.angle_beta   90.00
_cell.angle_gamma   90.00
#
_symmetry.space_group_name_H-M   'P 1'
#
loop_
_entity.id
_entity.type
_entity.pdbx_description
1 polymer ?
#
loop_
_entity_poly.entity_id
_entity_poly.type
_entity_poly.pdbx_seq_one_letter_code
_entity_poly.pdbx_strand_id
1 'polypeptide(L)'
;MTTSNLILQLKTYCSEYCHHHATTAGLLLIASAWLAGCSNTPPTPVWQIQSSSALMAAQSAYLDGDQRIATLELNKARTQISRTADPLQLARLELHQCALQVASLDWQTCDAFTPLAASATAAERNYAAYLQGLSLTAEAQQQLPPAQQAIAGLNRIDAQSLQTLQSIKDPLSRLVATATLSRRAQNSTPELMTLAIDTASQAGWRRPLLAWLLLQQQWAQAQHMPALAESTRLRIQILQSQGNPLAEPTTSHQRSSAAP
;
A
#
# COMPACT_ATOMS: atom_id res chain seq x y z
N MET A 1 -2.02 25.17 -29.21
CA MET A 1 -3.39 25.31 -29.74
C MET A 1 -4.24 24.24 -29.06
N THR A 2 -4.61 24.52 -27.80
CA THR A 2 -5.95 25.01 -27.34
C THR A 2 -6.91 23.83 -27.18
N THR A 3 -6.99 23.17 -26.01
CA THR A 3 -7.80 23.52 -24.80
C THR A 3 -9.18 24.08 -25.12
N SER A 4 -10.20 23.46 -24.51
CA SER A 4 -11.62 23.86 -24.42
C SER A 4 -12.57 23.03 -25.28
N ASN A 5 -12.99 21.85 -24.77
CA ASN A 5 -14.30 21.29 -25.16
C ASN A 5 -14.80 20.16 -24.24
N LEU A 6 -14.80 20.36 -22.91
CA LEU A 6 -15.57 19.47 -22.03
C LEU A 6 -16.04 20.15 -20.73
N ILE A 7 -16.44 21.42 -20.83
CA ILE A 7 -17.19 22.14 -19.80
C ILE A 7 -18.40 22.73 -20.53
N LEU A 8 -19.45 21.95 -20.77
CA LEU A 8 -20.79 22.41 -21.22
C LEU A 8 -21.80 21.25 -21.37
N GLN A 9 -21.88 20.34 -20.40
CA GLN A 9 -22.94 19.31 -20.31
C GLN A 9 -23.61 19.25 -18.93
N LEU A 10 -23.68 20.40 -18.23
CA LEU A 10 -24.33 20.51 -16.90
C LEU A 10 -25.18 21.78 -16.75
N LYS A 11 -25.71 22.32 -17.85
CA LYS A 11 -26.50 23.56 -17.84
C LYS A 11 -27.83 23.49 -18.62
N THR A 12 -28.46 22.31 -18.65
CA THR A 12 -29.71 22.08 -19.39
C THR A 12 -30.82 21.40 -18.58
N TYR A 13 -30.82 21.56 -17.26
CA TYR A 13 -31.88 21.03 -16.38
C TYR A 13 -32.29 22.09 -15.33
N CYS A 14 -32.70 23.29 -15.78
CA CYS A 14 -33.24 24.31 -14.87
C CYS A 14 -34.08 25.38 -15.58
N SER A 15 -34.95 25.00 -16.52
CA SER A 15 -35.81 25.99 -17.18
C SER A 15 -37.09 25.36 -17.72
N GLU A 16 -37.92 24.78 -16.84
CA GLU A 16 -39.29 24.41 -17.24
C GLU A 16 -40.24 24.22 -16.06
N TYR A 17 -40.19 25.06 -15.02
CA TYR A 17 -41.26 25.10 -14.00
C TYR A 17 -41.31 26.49 -13.34
N CYS A 18 -41.66 27.51 -14.12
CA CYS A 18 -42.10 28.80 -13.60
C CYS A 18 -43.29 29.27 -14.43
N HIS A 19 -44.33 29.70 -13.71
CA HIS A 19 -45.65 30.15 -14.17
C HIS A 19 -46.73 29.07 -14.27
N HIS A 20 -47.46 28.87 -13.17
CA HIS A 20 -48.92 29.00 -13.18
C HIS A 20 -49.46 29.09 -11.73
N HIS A 21 -50.14 30.22 -11.46
CA HIS A 21 -51.18 30.46 -10.44
C HIS A 21 -50.82 30.26 -8.96
N ALA A 22 -50.61 31.28 -8.12
CA ALA A 22 -51.53 32.38 -7.75
C ALA A 22 -52.91 31.89 -7.27
N THR A 23 -52.95 31.12 -6.18
CA THR A 23 -54.02 31.10 -5.14
C THR A 23 -53.71 30.00 -4.12
N THR A 24 -53.34 30.40 -2.90
CA THR A 24 -53.59 29.74 -1.60
C THR A 24 -52.56 30.25 -0.58
N ALA A 25 -52.82 31.44 -0.06
CA ALA A 25 -52.29 31.84 1.23
C ALA A 25 -52.92 30.94 2.30
N GLY A 26 -52.13 30.12 2.98
CA GLY A 26 -52.58 29.35 4.14
C GLY A 26 -52.12 27.90 4.20
N LEU A 27 -50.82 27.63 4.16
CA LEU A 27 -50.24 26.39 4.70
C LEU A 27 -48.72 26.51 4.93
N LEU A 28 -48.28 27.68 5.39
CA LEU A 28 -46.99 27.90 6.02
C LEU A 28 -47.22 27.64 7.52
N LEU A 29 -47.04 26.40 8.03
CA LEU A 29 -46.81 26.14 9.48
C LEU A 29 -46.59 24.66 9.95
N ILE A 30 -46.45 23.62 9.11
CA ILE A 30 -46.41 22.22 9.65
C ILE A 30 -45.21 21.35 9.18
N ALA A 31 -44.23 21.86 8.42
CA ALA A 31 -43.16 21.01 7.86
C ALA A 31 -41.79 21.10 8.54
N SER A 32 -41.66 21.75 9.70
CA SER A 32 -40.37 21.94 10.41
C SER A 32 -40.15 21.04 11.64
N ALA A 33 -41.02 20.04 11.87
CA ALA A 33 -41.02 19.24 13.11
C ALA A 33 -40.36 17.84 12.99
N TRP A 34 -39.78 17.49 11.85
CA TRP A 34 -39.03 16.25 11.63
C TRP A 34 -37.78 16.69 10.85
N LEU A 35 -36.55 16.73 11.37
CA LEU A 35 -35.72 15.65 11.88
C LEU A 35 -34.68 16.22 12.88
N ALA A 36 -35.05 16.39 14.14
CA ALA A 36 -34.09 16.36 15.24
C ALA A 36 -33.71 14.89 15.50
N GLY A 37 -33.03 14.27 14.54
CA GLY A 37 -32.41 12.97 14.72
C GLY A 37 -31.18 13.15 15.60
N CYS A 38 -31.36 13.04 16.92
CA CYS A 38 -30.26 12.98 17.87
C CYS A 38 -29.32 11.85 17.46
N SER A 39 -28.14 12.19 16.94
CA SER A 39 -27.05 11.23 16.76
C SER A 39 -26.56 10.81 18.15
N ASN A 40 -27.27 9.88 18.79
CA ASN A 40 -26.83 9.26 20.04
C ASN A 40 -25.87 8.10 19.70
N THR A 41 -24.82 8.39 18.95
CA THR A 41 -23.76 7.44 18.66
C THR A 41 -22.85 7.38 19.89
N PRO A 42 -22.73 6.23 20.57
CA PRO A 42 -21.81 6.12 21.69
C PRO A 42 -20.38 6.47 21.23
N PRO A 43 -19.58 7.15 22.07
CA PRO A 43 -18.23 7.52 21.69
C PRO A 43 -17.40 6.28 21.40
N THR A 44 -16.54 6.35 20.38
CA THR A 44 -15.60 5.27 20.05
C THR A 44 -14.73 4.96 21.28
N PRO A 45 -14.64 3.69 21.71
CA PRO A 45 -13.80 3.31 22.84
C PRO A 45 -12.34 3.76 22.66
N VAL A 46 -11.72 4.24 23.74
CA VAL A 46 -10.34 4.77 23.72
C VAL A 46 -9.32 3.77 23.15
N TRP A 47 -9.50 2.48 23.43
CA TRP A 47 -8.61 1.43 22.92
C TRP A 47 -8.59 1.39 21.38
N GLN A 48 -9.71 1.68 20.70
CA GLN A 48 -9.79 1.69 19.23
C GLN A 48 -8.96 2.83 18.65
N ILE A 49 -9.05 4.02 19.24
CA ILE A 49 -8.27 5.18 18.79
C ILE A 49 -6.77 4.92 19.00
N GLN A 50 -6.41 4.42 20.19
CA GLN A 50 -5.02 4.16 20.54
C GLN A 50 -4.39 3.04 19.71
N SER A 51 -5.13 1.95 19.44
CA SER A 51 -4.62 0.87 18.58
C SER A 51 -4.43 1.33 17.14
N SER A 52 -5.39 2.10 16.59
CA SER A 52 -5.34 2.62 15.23
C SER A 52 -4.16 3.58 15.04
N SER A 53 -3.99 4.53 15.97
CA SER A 53 -2.88 5.49 15.93
C SER A 53 -1.53 4.79 16.03
N ALA A 54 -1.39 3.81 16.93
CA ALA A 54 -0.17 3.05 17.08
C ALA A 54 0.11 2.18 15.83
N LEU A 55 -0.91 1.58 15.21
CA LEU A 55 -0.73 0.81 13.98
C LEU A 55 -0.27 1.70 12.81
N MET A 56 -0.82 2.91 12.66
CA MET A 56 -0.37 3.87 11.65
C MET A 56 1.08 4.31 11.88
N ALA A 57 1.47 4.56 13.13
CA ALA A 57 2.85 4.89 13.48
C ALA A 57 3.80 3.72 13.21
N ALA A 58 3.38 2.48 13.50
CA ALA A 58 4.12 1.27 13.19
C ALA A 58 4.32 1.12 11.67
N GLN A 59 3.26 1.32 10.89
CA GLN A 59 3.29 1.29 9.42
C GLN A 59 4.29 2.30 8.86
N SER A 60 4.18 3.57 9.27
CA SER A 60 5.10 4.62 8.81
C SER A 60 6.55 4.25 9.13
N ALA A 61 6.85 3.94 10.38
CA ALA A 61 8.19 3.60 10.81
C ALA A 61 8.74 2.36 10.08
N TYR A 62 7.89 1.35 9.83
CA TYR A 62 8.31 0.16 9.09
C TYR A 62 8.68 0.49 7.65
N LEU A 63 7.84 1.25 6.94
CA LEU A 63 8.06 1.68 5.56
C LEU A 63 9.25 2.65 5.43
N ASP A 64 9.51 3.45 6.46
CA ASP A 64 10.70 4.31 6.59
C ASP A 64 11.95 3.52 6.98
N GLY A 65 11.80 2.25 7.36
CA GLY A 65 12.88 1.34 7.76
C GLY A 65 13.43 1.56 9.18
N ASP A 66 12.70 2.27 10.05
CA ASP A 66 12.99 2.31 11.50
C ASP A 66 12.31 1.13 12.19
N GLN A 67 13.01 -0.01 12.18
CA GLN A 67 12.51 -1.26 12.76
C GLN A 67 12.23 -1.14 14.26
N ARG A 68 12.97 -0.29 14.98
CA ARG A 68 12.83 -0.14 16.43
C ARG A 68 11.54 0.58 16.78
N ILE A 69 11.24 1.69 16.10
CA ILE A 69 9.97 2.40 16.27
C ILE A 69 8.81 1.54 15.76
N ALA A 70 8.96 0.89 14.61
CA ALA A 70 7.93 0.00 14.07
C ALA A 70 7.51 -1.08 15.08
N THR A 71 8.50 -1.75 15.69
CA THR A 71 8.26 -2.80 16.70
C THR A 71 7.61 -2.23 17.96
N LEU A 72 8.07 -1.07 18.43
CA LEU A 72 7.52 -0.40 19.61
C LEU A 72 6.03 -0.07 19.41
N GLU A 73 5.69 0.57 18.30
CA GLU A 73 4.31 0.99 18.01
C GLU A 73 3.39 -0.20 17.71
N LEU A 74 3.89 -1.24 17.04
CA LEU A 74 3.13 -2.48 16.83
C LEU A 74 2.79 -3.16 18.17
N ASN A 75 3.73 -3.21 19.11
CA ASN A 75 3.50 -3.77 20.43
C ASN A 75 2.50 -2.93 21.26
N LYS A 76 2.49 -1.61 21.08
CA LYS A 76 1.44 -0.75 21.67
C LYS A 76 0.07 -1.08 21.09
N ALA A 77 -0.04 -1.21 19.77
CA ALA A 77 -1.30 -1.58 19.11
C ALA A 77 -1.81 -2.95 19.59
N ARG A 78 -0.94 -3.96 19.68
CA ARG A 78 -1.24 -5.28 20.27
C ARG A 78 -1.74 -5.17 21.70
N THR A 79 -1.09 -4.36 22.53
CA THR A 79 -1.48 -4.14 23.94
C THR A 79 -2.87 -3.51 24.08
N GLN A 80 -3.26 -2.64 23.15
CA GLN A 80 -4.60 -2.05 23.17
C GLN A 80 -5.66 -3.04 22.73
N ILE A 81 -5.39 -3.82 21.68
CA ILE A 81 -6.29 -4.88 21.20
C ILE A 81 -6.43 -5.99 22.25
N SER A 82 -5.37 -6.36 22.96
CA SER A 82 -5.43 -7.44 23.95
C SER A 82 -6.42 -7.17 25.09
N ARG A 83 -6.77 -5.89 25.34
CA ARG A 83 -7.79 -5.50 26.34
C ARG A 83 -9.19 -5.97 25.98
N THR A 84 -9.44 -6.32 24.72
CA THR A 84 -10.74 -6.85 24.25
C THR A 84 -10.78 -8.37 24.25
N ALA A 85 -9.62 -9.03 24.35
CA ALA A 85 -9.45 -10.47 24.11
C ALA A 85 -10.07 -10.96 22.78
N ASP A 86 -10.21 -10.07 21.77
CA ASP A 86 -10.77 -10.41 20.47
C ASP A 86 -9.67 -10.95 19.52
N PRO A 87 -9.66 -12.27 19.23
CA PRO A 87 -8.64 -12.87 18.39
C PRO A 87 -8.73 -12.41 16.92
N LEU A 88 -9.91 -12.03 16.44
CA LEU A 88 -10.09 -11.57 15.06
C LEU A 88 -9.47 -10.18 14.85
N GLN A 89 -9.61 -9.29 15.83
CA GLN A 89 -8.95 -7.98 15.78
C GLN A 89 -7.42 -8.10 15.79
N LEU A 90 -6.89 -8.99 16.63
CA LEU A 90 -5.44 -9.24 16.66
C LEU A 90 -4.98 -9.86 15.33
N ALA A 91 -5.75 -10.80 14.77
CA ALA A 91 -5.44 -11.42 13.48
C ALA A 91 -5.32 -10.39 12.34
N ARG A 92 -6.21 -9.39 12.30
CA ARG A 92 -6.18 -8.30 11.29
C ARG A 92 -4.94 -7.42 11.45
N LEU A 93 -4.53 -7.14 12.69
CA LEU A 93 -3.30 -6.41 12.95
C LEU A 93 -2.07 -7.20 12.46
N GLU A 94 -1.99 -8.50 12.73
CA GLU A 94 -0.86 -9.32 12.28
C GLU A 94 -0.84 -9.46 10.75
N LEU A 95 -2.00 -9.56 10.10
CA LEU A 95 -2.08 -9.55 8.64
C LEU A 95 -1.69 -8.20 8.04
N HIS A 96 -1.97 -7.10 8.72
CA HIS A 96 -1.48 -5.79 8.30
C HIS A 96 0.06 -5.75 8.33
N GLN A 97 0.69 -6.21 9.41
CA GLN A 97 2.15 -6.29 9.49
C GLN A 97 2.74 -7.21 8.40
N CYS A 98 2.11 -8.35 8.14
CA CYS A 98 2.47 -9.26 7.05
C CYS A 98 2.39 -8.57 5.68
N ALA A 99 1.36 -7.75 5.43
CA ALA A 99 1.23 -7.00 4.18
C ALA A 99 2.35 -5.95 4.00
N LEU A 100 2.77 -5.27 5.09
CA LEU A 100 3.91 -4.34 5.03
C LEU A 100 5.21 -5.06 4.67
N GLN A 101 5.42 -6.26 5.23
CA GLN A 101 6.55 -7.12 4.91
C GLN A 101 6.55 -7.51 3.43
N VAL A 102 5.41 -8.00 2.92
CA VAL A 102 5.22 -8.32 1.50
C VAL A 102 5.47 -7.13 0.58
N ALA A 103 4.92 -5.94 0.90
CA ALA A 103 5.15 -4.72 0.13
C ALA A 103 6.64 -4.33 0.03
N SER A 104 7.44 -4.77 1.01
CA SER A 104 8.88 -4.54 1.10
C SER A 104 9.73 -5.72 0.64
N LEU A 105 9.13 -6.73 -0.01
CA LEU A 105 9.79 -7.99 -0.40
C LEU A 105 10.46 -8.74 0.77
N ASP A 106 10.01 -8.50 2.00
CA ASP A 106 10.46 -9.21 3.19
C ASP A 106 9.59 -10.46 3.35
N TRP A 107 10.02 -11.56 2.74
CA TRP A 107 9.25 -12.81 2.66
C TRP A 107 9.29 -13.62 3.95
N GLN A 108 8.62 -13.13 4.98
CA GLN A 108 8.37 -13.85 6.22
C GLN A 108 7.15 -14.78 6.10
N THR A 109 7.09 -15.80 6.95
CA THR A 109 5.98 -16.78 7.00
C THR A 109 4.72 -16.25 7.71
N CYS A 110 4.73 -14.97 8.15
CA CYS A 110 3.62 -14.32 8.85
C CYS A 110 3.19 -15.08 10.12
N ASP A 111 4.17 -15.60 10.86
CA ASP A 111 4.00 -16.52 11.99
C ASP A 111 3.08 -16.00 13.10
N ALA A 112 3.04 -14.68 13.30
CA ALA A 112 2.19 -14.08 14.32
C ALA A 112 0.69 -14.27 14.04
N PHE A 113 0.28 -14.46 12.78
CA PHE A 113 -1.10 -14.77 12.41
C PHE A 113 -1.44 -16.27 12.62
N THR A 114 -0.46 -17.16 12.47
CA THR A 114 -0.68 -18.62 12.54
C THR A 114 -1.48 -19.09 13.77
N PRO A 115 -1.17 -18.70 15.01
CA PRO A 115 -1.95 -19.13 16.18
C PRO A 115 -3.38 -18.56 16.21
N LEU A 116 -3.68 -17.52 15.42
CA LEU A 116 -4.97 -16.83 15.36
C LEU A 116 -5.86 -17.35 14.21
N ALA A 117 -5.30 -18.12 13.27
CA ALA A 117 -5.95 -18.53 12.03
C ALA A 117 -7.26 -19.33 12.25
N ALA A 118 -7.32 -20.11 13.33
CA ALA A 118 -8.51 -20.89 13.69
C ALA A 118 -9.70 -20.02 14.13
N SER A 119 -9.43 -18.85 14.71
CA SER A 119 -10.43 -17.88 15.14
C SER A 119 -10.71 -16.79 14.10
N ALA A 120 -9.93 -16.75 13.01
CA ALA A 120 -10.10 -15.82 11.91
C ALA A 120 -11.28 -16.22 10.99
N THR A 121 -11.81 -15.28 10.20
CA THR A 121 -12.83 -15.66 9.19
C THR A 121 -12.18 -16.23 7.94
N ALA A 122 -12.99 -16.70 6.98
CA ALA A 122 -12.49 -17.14 5.69
C ALA A 122 -11.75 -16.00 4.94
N ALA A 123 -12.19 -14.75 5.09
CA ALA A 123 -11.57 -13.60 4.44
C ALA A 123 -10.12 -13.39 4.92
N GLU A 124 -9.88 -13.41 6.24
CA GLU A 124 -8.52 -13.27 6.79
C GLU A 124 -7.61 -14.45 6.40
N ARG A 125 -8.12 -15.69 6.42
CA ARG A 125 -7.33 -16.85 5.97
C ARG A 125 -6.98 -16.78 4.48
N ASN A 126 -7.92 -16.37 3.65
CA ASN A 126 -7.70 -16.19 2.21
C ASN A 126 -6.71 -15.05 1.96
N TYR A 127 -6.77 -13.97 2.73
CA TYR A 127 -5.80 -12.89 2.65
C TYR A 127 -4.40 -13.33 3.09
N ALA A 128 -4.28 -14.13 4.15
CA ALA A 128 -3.00 -14.72 4.57
C ALA A 128 -2.39 -15.59 3.46
N ALA A 129 -3.20 -16.47 2.84
CA ALA A 129 -2.79 -17.30 1.72
C ALA A 129 -2.37 -16.46 0.50
N TYR A 130 -3.11 -15.40 0.20
CA TYR A 130 -2.79 -14.44 -0.85
C TYR A 130 -1.42 -13.76 -0.64
N LEU A 131 -1.15 -13.27 0.58
CA LEU A 131 0.12 -12.65 0.95
C LEU A 131 1.30 -13.63 0.84
N GLN A 132 1.05 -14.93 1.05
CA GLN A 132 2.03 -15.99 0.83
C GLN A 132 2.21 -16.37 -0.65
N GLY A 133 1.52 -15.70 -1.57
CA GLY A 133 1.57 -16.00 -3.00
C GLY A 133 0.91 -17.33 -3.36
N LEU A 134 -0.05 -17.81 -2.55
CA LEU A 134 -0.81 -19.01 -2.90
C LEU A 134 -1.87 -18.68 -3.96
N SER A 135 -2.14 -19.64 -4.84
CA SER A 135 -3.26 -19.58 -5.78
C SER A 135 -4.58 -19.77 -5.02
N LEU A 136 -5.56 -18.91 -5.30
CA LEU A 136 -6.88 -18.93 -4.67
C LEU A 136 -7.96 -19.31 -5.68
N THR A 137 -9.04 -19.93 -5.20
CA THR A 137 -10.25 -20.13 -6.01
C THR A 137 -10.92 -18.79 -6.32
N ALA A 138 -11.79 -18.74 -7.33
CA ALA A 138 -12.49 -17.51 -7.69
C ALA A 138 -13.32 -16.96 -6.52
N GLU A 139 -13.95 -17.83 -5.72
CA GLU A 139 -14.74 -17.44 -4.56
C GLU A 139 -13.86 -16.84 -3.46
N ALA A 140 -12.69 -17.43 -3.20
CA ALA A 140 -11.74 -16.91 -2.23
C ALA A 140 -11.17 -15.55 -2.65
N GLN A 141 -10.97 -15.33 -3.96
CA GLN A 141 -10.51 -14.04 -4.50
C GLN A 141 -11.51 -12.91 -4.22
N GLN A 142 -12.82 -13.18 -4.29
CA GLN A 142 -13.87 -12.18 -4.01
C GLN A 142 -13.91 -11.75 -2.54
N GLN A 143 -13.29 -12.51 -1.63
CA GLN A 143 -13.22 -12.18 -0.20
C GLN A 143 -11.99 -11.35 0.17
N LEU A 144 -11.07 -11.11 -0.77
CA LEU A 144 -9.90 -10.28 -0.54
C LEU A 144 -10.27 -8.79 -0.44
N PRO A 145 -9.40 -7.95 0.16
CA PRO A 145 -9.56 -6.50 0.07
C PRO A 145 -9.75 -6.06 -1.39
N PRO A 146 -10.67 -5.14 -1.70
CA PRO A 146 -11.06 -4.82 -3.08
C PRO A 146 -9.89 -4.51 -4.02
N ALA A 147 -8.86 -3.82 -3.52
CA ALA A 147 -7.66 -3.49 -4.28
C ALA A 147 -6.86 -4.71 -4.76
N GLN A 148 -7.01 -5.87 -4.12
CA GLN A 148 -6.24 -7.08 -4.38
C GLN A 148 -6.99 -8.09 -5.26
N GLN A 149 -8.32 -7.97 -5.37
CA GLN A 149 -9.18 -8.96 -6.03
C GLN A 149 -8.79 -9.19 -7.50
N ALA A 150 -8.61 -8.11 -8.26
CA ALA A 150 -8.31 -8.17 -9.70
C ALA A 150 -6.94 -8.80 -9.98
N ILE A 151 -5.97 -8.60 -9.09
CA ILE A 151 -4.63 -9.18 -9.24
C ILE A 151 -4.60 -10.62 -8.74
N ALA A 152 -5.46 -11.01 -7.81
CA ALA A 152 -5.40 -12.31 -7.15
C ALA A 152 -5.53 -13.52 -8.09
N GLY A 153 -6.19 -13.39 -9.25
CA GLY A 153 -6.27 -14.43 -10.27
C GLY A 153 -5.11 -14.48 -11.26
N LEU A 154 -4.20 -13.50 -11.23
CA LEU A 154 -3.10 -13.38 -12.21
C LEU A 154 -1.82 -14.07 -11.70
N ASN A 155 -1.18 -14.83 -12.59
CA ASN A 155 0.08 -15.54 -12.36
C ASN A 155 1.17 -15.21 -13.42
N ARG A 156 0.92 -14.20 -14.26
CA ARG A 156 1.82 -13.74 -15.31
C ARG A 156 1.96 -12.22 -15.24
N ILE A 157 3.14 -11.76 -15.63
CA ILE A 157 3.45 -10.34 -15.76
C ILE A 157 3.41 -9.98 -17.24
N ASP A 158 2.33 -9.33 -17.64
CA ASP A 158 2.06 -8.82 -18.98
C ASP A 158 1.44 -7.41 -18.91
N ALA A 159 1.16 -6.82 -20.08
CA ALA A 159 0.60 -5.46 -20.17
C ALA A 159 -0.73 -5.31 -19.41
N GLN A 160 -1.59 -6.33 -19.41
CA GLN A 160 -2.88 -6.29 -18.71
C GLN A 160 -2.69 -6.30 -17.19
N SER A 161 -1.79 -7.16 -16.68
CA SER A 161 -1.47 -7.21 -15.26
C SER A 161 -0.87 -5.89 -14.77
N LEU A 162 0.02 -5.26 -15.56
CA LEU A 162 0.61 -3.96 -15.25
C LEU A 162 -0.44 -2.85 -15.23
N GLN A 163 -1.34 -2.82 -16.22
CA GLN A 163 -2.45 -1.87 -16.25
C GLN A 163 -3.38 -2.03 -15.04
N THR A 164 -3.62 -3.28 -14.62
CA THR A 164 -4.43 -3.58 -13.44
C THR A 164 -3.74 -3.06 -12.17
N LEU A 165 -2.44 -3.29 -12.02
CA LEU A 165 -1.66 -2.76 -10.90
C LEU A 165 -1.67 -1.22 -10.86
N GLN A 166 -1.50 -0.56 -12.01
CA GLN A 166 -1.55 0.91 -12.11
C GLN A 166 -2.92 1.49 -11.73
N SER A 167 -4.00 0.73 -11.91
CA SER A 167 -5.36 1.16 -11.54
C SER A 167 -5.58 1.22 -10.02
N ILE A 168 -4.79 0.47 -9.24
CA ILE A 168 -4.84 0.48 -7.77
C ILE A 168 -4.34 1.83 -7.26
N LYS A 169 -5.22 2.61 -6.62
CA LYS A 169 -4.94 3.99 -6.20
C LYS A 169 -4.11 4.09 -4.93
N ASP A 170 -4.40 3.25 -3.95
CA ASP A 170 -3.65 3.22 -2.69
C ASP A 170 -2.23 2.64 -2.94
N PRO A 171 -1.15 3.41 -2.66
CA PRO A 171 0.21 3.00 -3.00
C PRO A 171 0.67 1.76 -2.23
N LEU A 172 0.25 1.59 -0.96
CA LEU A 172 0.59 0.39 -0.20
C LEU A 172 -0.08 -0.84 -0.80
N SER A 173 -1.38 -0.76 -1.08
CA SER A 173 -2.13 -1.81 -1.75
C SER A 173 -1.53 -2.17 -3.11
N ARG A 174 -1.06 -1.18 -3.86
CA ARG A 174 -0.36 -1.42 -5.13
C ARG A 174 0.93 -2.20 -4.92
N LEU A 175 1.78 -1.81 -3.95
CA LEU A 175 3.01 -2.55 -3.66
C LEU A 175 2.75 -3.99 -3.20
N VAL A 176 1.73 -4.22 -2.37
CA VAL A 176 1.31 -5.57 -1.96
C VAL A 176 0.90 -6.39 -3.19
N ALA A 177 0.09 -5.81 -4.08
CA ALA A 177 -0.35 -6.46 -5.30
C ALA A 177 0.82 -6.77 -6.25
N THR A 178 1.75 -5.82 -6.41
CA THR A 178 2.95 -5.98 -7.23
C THR A 178 3.86 -7.09 -6.69
N ALA A 179 4.10 -7.11 -5.38
CA ALA A 179 4.93 -8.13 -4.73
C ALA A 179 4.31 -9.53 -4.81
N THR A 180 3.02 -9.68 -4.50
CA THR A 180 2.32 -10.98 -4.58
C THR A 180 2.23 -11.51 -6.01
N LEU A 181 2.02 -10.63 -7.01
CA LEU A 181 2.08 -11.03 -8.42
C LEU A 181 3.48 -11.55 -8.77
N SER A 182 4.54 -10.81 -8.40
CA SER A 182 5.93 -11.25 -8.65
C SER A 182 6.22 -12.60 -8.00
N ARG A 183 5.81 -12.78 -6.74
CA ARG A 183 5.99 -14.03 -5.99
C ARG A 183 5.32 -15.22 -6.68
N ARG A 184 4.09 -15.04 -7.17
CA ARG A 184 3.36 -16.10 -7.90
C ARG A 184 3.92 -16.39 -9.28
N ALA A 185 4.30 -15.35 -10.01
CA ALA A 185 4.93 -15.49 -11.32
C ALA A 185 6.37 -16.04 -11.22
N GLN A 186 6.96 -16.06 -10.01
CA GLN A 186 8.36 -16.40 -9.75
C GLN A 186 9.32 -15.60 -10.65
N ASN A 187 8.94 -14.35 -10.94
CA ASN A 187 9.64 -13.48 -11.87
C ASN A 187 9.37 -12.02 -11.52
N SER A 188 10.25 -11.13 -11.97
CA SER A 188 10.09 -9.68 -11.93
C SER A 188 10.58 -9.09 -13.24
N THR A 189 9.66 -8.56 -14.06
CA THR A 189 10.05 -7.87 -15.30
C THR A 189 10.52 -6.44 -15.00
N PRO A 190 11.30 -5.81 -15.89
CA PRO A 190 11.75 -4.42 -15.73
C PRO A 190 10.61 -3.43 -15.50
N GLU A 191 9.48 -3.61 -16.19
CA GLU A 191 8.30 -2.75 -16.09
C GLU A 191 7.62 -2.90 -14.73
N LEU A 192 7.54 -4.14 -14.21
CA LEU A 192 7.01 -4.40 -12.87
C LEU A 192 7.88 -3.75 -11.79
N MET A 193 9.21 -3.92 -11.89
CA MET A 193 10.15 -3.30 -10.95
C MET A 193 10.08 -1.78 -11.02
N THR A 194 9.98 -1.20 -12.22
CA THR A 194 9.83 0.25 -12.41
C THR A 194 8.56 0.76 -11.73
N LEU A 195 7.42 0.09 -11.94
CA LEU A 195 6.16 0.45 -11.27
C LEU A 195 6.28 0.42 -9.74
N ALA A 196 6.95 -0.60 -9.19
CA ALA A 196 7.14 -0.73 -7.74
C ALA A 196 8.06 0.37 -7.19
N ILE A 197 9.20 0.60 -7.87
CA ILE A 197 10.17 1.63 -7.53
C ILE A 197 9.53 3.01 -7.55
N ASP A 198 8.77 3.35 -8.59
CA ASP A 198 8.10 4.63 -8.72
C ASP A 198 7.03 4.80 -7.63
N THR A 199 6.27 3.75 -7.34
CA THR A 199 5.25 3.78 -6.28
C THR A 199 5.88 4.02 -4.90
N ALA A 200 6.96 3.29 -4.56
CA ALA A 200 7.65 3.47 -3.29
C ALA A 200 8.36 4.83 -3.20
N SER A 201 8.99 5.28 -4.30
CA SER A 201 9.68 6.57 -4.38
C SER A 201 8.73 7.75 -4.25
N GLN A 202 7.58 7.72 -4.91
CA GLN A 202 6.56 8.79 -4.81
C GLN A 202 5.94 8.86 -3.41
N ALA A 203 5.81 7.72 -2.73
CA ALA A 203 5.33 7.66 -1.36
C ALA A 203 6.41 8.03 -0.31
N GLY A 204 7.67 8.18 -0.72
CA GLY A 204 8.78 8.47 0.19
C GLY A 204 9.22 7.30 1.06
N TRP A 205 8.83 6.06 0.72
CA TRP A 205 9.06 4.89 1.57
C TRP A 205 10.41 4.23 1.29
N ARG A 206 11.33 4.38 2.25
CA ARG A 206 12.72 3.93 2.11
C ARG A 206 12.86 2.41 2.03
N ARG A 207 12.20 1.66 2.90
CA ARG A 207 12.35 0.20 2.99
C ARG A 207 11.91 -0.52 1.70
N PRO A 208 10.66 -0.35 1.19
CA PRO A 208 10.26 -0.99 -0.05
C PRO A 208 11.06 -0.46 -1.26
N LEU A 209 11.40 0.83 -1.30
CA LEU A 209 12.23 1.38 -2.38
C LEU A 209 13.60 0.68 -2.43
N LEU A 210 14.26 0.49 -1.29
CA LEU A 210 15.53 -0.23 -1.23
C LEU A 210 15.40 -1.66 -1.76
N ALA A 211 14.35 -2.37 -1.33
CA ALA A 211 14.14 -3.77 -1.70
C ALA A 211 13.98 -3.94 -3.21
N TRP A 212 13.15 -3.10 -3.84
CA TRP A 212 12.94 -3.16 -5.29
C TRP A 212 14.16 -2.67 -6.10
N LEU A 213 14.92 -1.69 -5.60
CA LEU A 213 16.18 -1.29 -6.23
C LEU A 213 17.24 -2.40 -6.17
N LEU A 214 17.35 -3.10 -5.04
CA LEU A 214 18.27 -4.25 -4.92
C LEU A 214 17.90 -5.36 -5.90
N LEU A 215 16.61 -5.66 -6.05
CA LEU A 215 16.12 -6.62 -7.04
C LEU A 215 16.44 -6.17 -8.49
N GLN A 216 16.23 -4.90 -8.82
CA GLN A 216 16.58 -4.34 -10.13
C GLN A 216 18.08 -4.42 -10.41
N GLN A 217 18.92 -4.15 -9.40
CA GLN A 217 20.37 -4.22 -9.55
C GLN A 217 20.81 -5.66 -9.87
N GLN A 218 20.29 -6.65 -9.14
CA GLN A 218 20.58 -8.07 -9.39
C GLN A 218 20.13 -8.50 -10.79
N TRP A 219 18.93 -8.09 -11.20
CA TRP A 219 18.41 -8.37 -12.53
C TRP A 219 19.29 -7.74 -13.62
N ALA A 220 19.67 -6.47 -13.47
CA ALA A 220 20.51 -5.75 -14.43
C ALA A 220 21.90 -6.39 -14.58
N GLN A 221 22.49 -6.87 -13.48
CA GLN A 221 23.74 -7.61 -13.50
C GLN A 221 23.59 -8.94 -14.25
N ALA A 222 22.55 -9.72 -13.97
CA ALA A 222 22.28 -10.99 -14.64
C ALA A 222 22.05 -10.82 -16.15
N GLN A 223 21.40 -9.73 -16.55
CA GLN A 223 21.13 -9.39 -17.96
C GLN A 223 22.27 -8.62 -18.64
N HIS A 224 23.42 -8.46 -17.98
CA HIS A 224 24.59 -7.74 -18.51
C HIS A 224 24.24 -6.32 -18.98
N MET A 225 23.44 -5.60 -18.18
CA MET A 225 23.03 -4.20 -18.40
C MET A 225 23.81 -3.23 -17.47
N PRO A 226 25.08 -2.90 -17.78
CA PRO A 226 25.96 -2.17 -16.87
C PRO A 226 25.47 -0.75 -16.56
N ALA A 227 24.90 -0.05 -17.54
CA ALA A 227 24.37 1.30 -17.34
C ALA A 227 23.19 1.32 -16.34
N LEU A 228 22.28 0.35 -16.46
CA LEU A 228 21.17 0.21 -15.51
C LEU A 228 21.70 -0.14 -14.12
N ALA A 229 22.57 -1.15 -14.02
CA ALA A 229 23.15 -1.58 -12.74
C ALA A 229 23.85 -0.43 -11.99
N GLU A 230 24.59 0.40 -12.73
CA GLU A 230 25.29 1.55 -12.16
C GLU A 230 24.33 2.67 -11.72
N SER A 231 23.33 3.00 -12.53
CA SER A 231 22.31 4.00 -12.16
C SER A 231 21.50 3.55 -10.92
N THR A 232 21.16 2.27 -10.84
CA THR A 232 20.47 1.68 -9.68
C THR A 232 21.38 1.68 -8.44
N ARG A 233 22.68 1.38 -8.60
CA ARG A 233 23.67 1.46 -7.51
C ARG A 233 23.72 2.85 -6.89
N LEU A 234 23.77 3.89 -7.71
CA LEU A 234 23.77 5.28 -7.23
C LEU A 234 22.51 5.59 -6.40
N ARG A 235 21.33 5.18 -6.87
CA ARG A 235 20.07 5.37 -6.12
C ARG A 235 20.08 4.65 -4.78
N ILE A 236 20.60 3.42 -4.72
CA ILE A 236 20.77 2.67 -3.47
C ILE A 236 21.70 3.44 -2.50
N GLN A 237 22.81 3.98 -3.00
CA GLN A 237 23.75 4.74 -2.19
C GLN A 237 23.14 6.03 -1.63
N ILE A 238 22.38 6.79 -2.43
CA ILE A 238 21.64 7.97 -1.97
C ILE A 238 20.69 7.58 -0.83
N LEU A 239 19.99 6.47 -0.99
CA LEU A 239 19.03 5.98 -0.01
C LEU A 239 19.69 5.53 1.30
N GLN A 240 20.83 4.84 1.21
CA GLN A 240 21.59 4.33 2.37
C GLN A 240 22.33 5.44 3.12
N SER A 241 22.90 6.40 2.38
CA SER A 241 23.52 7.61 2.95
C SER A 241 22.48 8.58 3.52
N GLN A 242 21.19 8.37 3.23
CA GLN A 242 20.09 9.25 3.61
C GLN A 242 20.32 10.68 3.09
N GLY A 243 20.86 10.80 1.88
CA GLY A 243 21.15 12.08 1.24
C GLY A 243 22.44 12.76 1.73
N ASN A 244 23.21 12.15 2.63
CA ASN A 244 24.54 12.64 2.96
C ASN A 244 25.48 12.52 1.75
N PRO A 245 26.47 13.43 1.60
CA PRO A 245 27.43 13.37 0.50
C PRO A 245 28.07 11.99 0.36
N LEU A 246 28.04 11.44 -0.86
CA LEU A 246 28.69 10.17 -1.16
C LEU A 246 30.20 10.38 -1.19
N ALA A 247 30.96 9.47 -0.58
CA ALA A 247 32.41 9.50 -0.68
C ALA A 247 32.84 9.35 -2.14
N GLU A 248 33.79 10.17 -2.59
CA GLU A 248 34.39 9.98 -3.92
C GLU A 248 35.03 8.57 -3.98
N PRO A 249 34.88 7.85 -5.10
CA PRO A 249 35.57 6.59 -5.27
C PRO A 249 37.07 6.86 -5.13
N THR A 250 37.70 6.32 -4.08
CA THR A 250 39.14 6.42 -3.89
C THR A 250 39.82 5.80 -5.10
N THR A 251 40.31 6.63 -6.00
CA THR A 251 41.18 6.25 -7.09
C THR A 251 42.48 5.76 -6.46
N SER A 252 42.61 4.44 -6.29
CA SER A 252 43.88 3.81 -5.95
C SER A 252 44.80 3.87 -7.17
N HIS A 253 45.29 5.06 -7.49
CA HIS A 253 46.42 5.22 -8.39
C HIS A 253 47.45 6.15 -7.75
N GLN A 254 48.70 5.71 -7.87
CA GLN A 254 49.94 6.39 -7.47
C GLN A 254 50.34 6.31 -6.00
N ARG A 255 50.94 5.17 -5.66
CA ARG A 255 52.29 5.18 -5.07
C ARG A 255 53.07 3.93 -5.50
N SER A 256 53.32 3.80 -6.81
CA SER A 256 54.53 3.08 -7.26
C SER A 256 55.67 4.07 -7.07
N SER A 257 56.20 4.09 -5.85
CA SER A 257 57.45 4.76 -5.52
C SER A 257 58.54 4.13 -6.36
N ALA A 258 59.13 4.97 -7.21
CA ALA A 258 60.48 4.79 -7.70
C ALA A 258 61.39 4.41 -6.51
N ALA A 259 62.15 3.35 -6.68
CA ALA A 259 63.32 3.05 -5.86
C ALA A 259 64.49 2.77 -6.83
N PRO A 260 65.70 3.21 -6.46
CA PRO A 260 66.80 3.56 -7.37
C PRO A 260 67.45 2.37 -8.09
#